data_AF-A0A419FLF7-F1
#
_entry.id   AF-A0A419FLF7-F1
#
_cell.length_a   1.000
_cell.length_b   1.000
_cell.length_c   1.000
_cell.angle_alpha   90.00
_cell.angle_beta   90.00
_cell.angle_gamma   90.00
#
_symmetry.space_group_name_H-M   'P 1'
#
loop_
_entity.id
_entity.type
_entity.pdbx_description
1 polymer ?
#
loop_
_entity_poly.entity_id
_entity_poly.type
_entity_poly.pdbx_seq_one_letter_code
_entity_poly.pdbx_strand_id
1 'polypeptide(L)'
;MSEAPSLDTICAAFDLPPHTVQAFDPAHPAFDAQRPLLVLAPQFEAARPEVRRRYPPSKIARVIRGGAAEDATVATFPFDAQAWLLPALAPEEDLRGLAGLRGVMERLFAPDGCPWDREQTHESLRRYLLEETYELIDAIDRGDPDGLREEIGDVLAHMFMQTALARQAGTFTLEDVLEYATAKFVRRHPHVFGAEEAGSMEALLDRWETIKRAERSAKGESDEAPPAGALDSIPLAAPALQRAQSLIGRAGTGGLAPATVGAAEAARAALESSDVGALLFAAVRLARERDIDAEEALRAAAERFASAFRTLEIASRAAGSEPAARESAEHAAVWAAVAGDAQ
;
A
#
# COMPACT_ATOMS: atom_id res chain seq x y z
N MET A 1 52.52 6.20 -11.25
CA MET A 1 51.07 6.06 -11.05
C MET A 1 50.52 7.47 -11.08
N SER A 2 49.73 7.84 -12.09
CA SER A 2 49.08 9.15 -12.11
C SER A 2 48.17 9.23 -10.88
N GLU A 3 48.31 10.29 -10.09
CA GLU A 3 47.34 10.62 -9.04
C GLU A 3 45.95 10.68 -9.68
N ALA A 4 44.95 10.09 -9.01
CA ALA A 4 43.57 10.22 -9.46
C ALA A 4 43.19 11.71 -9.39
N PRO A 5 42.59 12.29 -10.45
CA PRO A 5 42.27 13.71 -10.46
C PRO A 5 41.33 14.04 -9.30
N SER A 6 41.59 15.16 -8.62
CA SER A 6 40.77 15.63 -7.49
C SER A 6 39.33 15.96 -7.94
N LEU A 7 38.36 15.91 -7.02
CA LEU A 7 36.97 16.27 -7.30
C LEU A 7 36.87 17.66 -7.94
N ASP A 8 37.64 18.63 -7.45
CA ASP A 8 37.68 20.00 -7.98
C ASP A 8 38.20 20.05 -9.42
N THR A 9 39.22 19.26 -9.74
CA THR A 9 39.77 19.14 -11.11
C THR A 9 38.73 18.59 -12.08
N ILE A 10 37.94 17.61 -11.65
CA ILE A 10 36.92 16.96 -12.47
C ILE A 10 35.70 17.88 -12.63
N CYS A 11 35.27 18.55 -11.55
CA CYS A 11 34.19 19.52 -11.60
C CYS A 11 34.55 20.70 -12.53
N ALA A 12 35.80 21.19 -12.48
CA ALA A 12 36.29 22.21 -13.40
C ALA A 12 36.27 21.75 -14.86
N ALA A 13 36.60 20.49 -15.14
CA ALA A 13 36.54 19.93 -16.48
C ALA A 13 35.09 19.79 -17.03
N PHE A 14 34.10 19.71 -16.14
CA PHE A 14 32.68 19.78 -16.51
C PHE A 14 32.10 21.20 -16.52
N ASP A 15 32.88 22.21 -16.14
CA ASP A 15 32.42 23.59 -15.91
C ASP A 15 31.31 23.66 -14.84
N LEU A 16 31.51 22.96 -13.73
CA LEU A 16 30.55 22.87 -12.63
C LEU A 16 31.15 23.25 -11.27
N PRO A 17 30.40 23.94 -10.40
CA PRO A 17 30.79 24.10 -9.01
C PRO A 17 30.71 22.76 -8.26
N PRO A 18 31.70 22.39 -7.41
CA PRO A 18 31.68 21.10 -6.69
C PRO A 18 30.45 20.87 -5.81
N HIS A 19 29.82 21.92 -5.30
CA HIS A 19 28.63 21.82 -4.44
C HIS A 19 27.34 21.49 -5.21
N THR A 20 27.32 21.60 -6.54
CA THR A 20 26.13 21.32 -7.36
C THR A 20 26.01 19.85 -7.76
N VAL A 21 27.01 19.03 -7.43
CA VAL A 21 27.04 17.60 -7.76
C VAL A 21 27.11 16.76 -6.49
N GLN A 22 26.55 15.57 -6.54
CA GLN A 22 26.81 14.52 -5.55
C GLN A 22 27.86 13.57 -6.12
N ALA A 23 28.88 13.22 -5.34
CA ALA A 23 29.82 12.18 -5.72
C ALA A 23 29.23 10.80 -5.37
N PHE A 24 29.34 9.83 -6.27
CA PHE A 24 28.93 8.47 -5.99
C PHE A 24 29.81 7.86 -4.89
N ASP A 25 29.19 7.21 -3.91
CA ASP A 25 29.88 6.48 -2.84
C ASP A 25 29.64 4.97 -3.01
N PRO A 26 30.66 4.18 -3.37
CA PRO A 26 30.53 2.73 -3.47
C PRO A 26 30.11 2.04 -2.16
N ALA A 27 30.38 2.63 -0.99
CA ALA A 27 29.95 2.10 0.30
C ALA A 27 28.46 2.36 0.57
N HIS A 28 27.89 3.41 -0.05
CA HIS A 28 26.50 3.81 0.06
C HIS A 28 25.94 4.10 -1.34
N PRO A 29 25.66 3.06 -2.14
CA PRO A 29 25.40 3.20 -3.57
C PRO A 29 24.05 3.88 -3.90
N ALA A 30 23.20 4.13 -2.89
CA ALA A 30 21.98 4.90 -3.05
C ALA A 30 22.30 6.40 -3.24
N PHE A 31 21.61 7.04 -4.18
CA PHE A 31 21.81 8.46 -4.49
C PHE A 31 20.48 9.16 -4.79
N ASP A 32 20.49 10.49 -4.68
CA ASP A 32 19.34 11.32 -5.01
C ASP A 32 19.33 11.66 -6.51
N ALA A 33 18.45 11.04 -7.28
CA ALA A 33 18.36 11.26 -8.72
C ALA A 33 17.88 12.68 -9.10
N GLN A 34 17.40 13.48 -8.15
CA GLN A 34 17.06 14.89 -8.37
C GLN A 34 18.28 15.81 -8.34
N ARG A 35 19.47 15.26 -8.06
CA ARG A 35 20.74 15.98 -8.08
C ARG A 35 21.69 15.38 -9.11
N PRO A 36 22.50 16.21 -9.81
CA PRO A 36 23.51 15.68 -10.72
C PRO A 36 24.48 14.74 -9.98
N LEU A 37 24.73 13.57 -10.57
CA LEU A 37 25.58 12.52 -10.02
C LEU A 37 26.92 12.49 -10.76
N LEU A 38 28.02 12.63 -10.02
CA LEU A 38 29.36 12.42 -10.53
C LEU A 38 29.87 11.03 -10.13
N VAL A 39 30.27 10.25 -11.13
CA VAL A 39 30.90 8.93 -10.96
C VAL A 39 32.33 9.01 -11.47
N LEU A 40 33.30 8.49 -10.70
CA LEU A 40 34.70 8.43 -11.10
C LEU A 40 35.08 7.06 -11.67
N ALA A 41 36.14 6.98 -12.48
CA ALA A 41 36.61 5.72 -13.10
C ALA A 41 36.69 4.52 -12.12
N PRO A 42 37.27 4.65 -10.91
CA PRO A 42 37.34 3.53 -9.97
C PRO A 42 35.98 3.08 -9.43
N GLN A 43 34.96 3.93 -9.51
CA GLN A 43 33.62 3.72 -8.95
C GLN A 43 32.63 3.18 -9.98
N PHE A 44 32.98 3.22 -11.26
CA PHE A 44 32.05 2.96 -12.36
C PHE A 44 31.38 1.58 -12.27
N GLU A 45 32.15 0.51 -12.04
CA GLU A 45 31.58 -0.84 -11.97
C GLU A 45 30.58 -0.99 -10.82
N ALA A 46 30.80 -0.29 -9.69
CA ALA A 46 29.87 -0.26 -8.57
C ALA A 46 28.63 0.61 -8.86
N ALA A 47 28.81 1.72 -9.58
CA ALA A 47 27.72 2.65 -9.93
C ALA A 47 26.81 2.13 -11.05
N ARG A 48 27.38 1.37 -11.99
CA ARG A 48 26.70 0.89 -13.20
C ARG A 48 25.33 0.23 -12.96
N PRO A 49 25.14 -0.72 -12.02
CA PRO A 49 23.83 -1.32 -11.78
C PRO A 49 22.80 -0.29 -11.29
N GLU A 50 23.19 0.59 -10.37
CA GLU A 50 22.28 1.62 -9.82
C GLU A 50 21.93 2.69 -10.86
N VAL A 51 22.91 3.13 -11.64
CA VAL A 51 22.69 4.06 -12.77
C VAL A 51 21.72 3.46 -13.78
N ARG A 52 21.94 2.20 -14.22
CA ARG A 52 21.07 1.53 -15.19
C ARG A 52 19.68 1.24 -14.65
N ARG A 53 19.57 0.99 -13.34
CA ARG A 53 18.29 0.81 -12.66
C ARG A 53 17.52 2.12 -12.60
N ARG A 54 18.19 3.25 -12.40
CA ARG A 54 17.57 4.53 -12.10
C ARG A 54 17.31 5.41 -13.33
N TYR A 55 18.27 5.49 -14.24
CA TYR A 55 18.22 6.39 -15.39
C TYR A 55 17.65 5.70 -16.63
N PRO A 56 16.86 6.41 -17.47
CA PRO A 56 16.41 5.85 -18.73
C PRO A 56 17.60 5.61 -19.68
N PRO A 57 17.60 4.55 -20.49
CA PRO A 57 18.73 4.22 -21.38
C PRO A 57 19.10 5.33 -22.36
N SER A 58 18.12 6.15 -22.76
CA SER A 58 18.28 7.29 -23.66
C SER A 58 18.78 8.57 -22.97
N LYS A 59 18.88 8.62 -21.63
CA LYS A 59 19.34 9.82 -20.93
C LYS A 59 20.77 10.15 -21.36
N ILE A 60 20.99 11.41 -21.72
CA ILE A 60 22.32 11.93 -22.06
C ILE A 60 23.05 12.26 -20.75
N ALA A 61 24.26 11.76 -20.63
CA ALA A 61 25.23 12.13 -19.61
C ALA A 61 26.48 12.69 -20.27
N ARG A 62 27.22 13.54 -19.54
CA ARG A 62 28.52 14.03 -19.99
C ARG A 62 29.62 13.13 -19.45
N VAL A 63 30.60 12.80 -20.26
CA VAL A 63 31.73 11.95 -19.87
C VAL A 63 33.04 12.65 -20.19
N ILE A 64 34.05 12.48 -19.34
CA ILE A 64 35.40 12.98 -19.62
C ILE A 64 36.24 11.82 -20.14
N ARG A 65 36.65 11.89 -21.41
CA ARG A 65 37.57 10.93 -22.02
C ARG A 65 38.73 11.69 -22.65
N GLY A 66 39.97 11.25 -22.40
CA GLY A 66 41.16 11.89 -22.96
C GLY A 66 41.32 13.39 -22.61
N GLY A 67 40.69 13.86 -21.52
CA GLY A 67 40.72 15.27 -21.11
C GLY A 67 39.67 16.18 -21.76
N ALA A 68 38.78 15.64 -22.61
CA ALA A 68 37.67 16.38 -23.19
C ALA A 68 36.32 15.83 -22.69
N ALA A 69 35.34 16.73 -22.55
CA ALA A 69 33.97 16.35 -22.24
C ALA A 69 33.21 16.02 -23.54
N GLU A 70 32.53 14.89 -23.56
CA GLU A 70 31.66 14.46 -24.66
C GLU A 70 30.33 13.93 -24.11
N ASP A 71 29.30 13.87 -24.95
CA ASP A 71 27.98 13.34 -24.59
C ASP A 71 27.88 11.85 -24.89
N ALA A 72 27.30 11.09 -23.96
CA ALA A 72 27.00 9.68 -24.14
C ALA A 72 25.63 9.32 -23.55
N THR A 73 24.94 8.34 -24.13
CA THR A 73 23.69 7.82 -23.56
C THR A 73 23.96 6.76 -22.51
N VAL A 74 23.14 6.66 -21.46
CA VAL A 74 23.23 5.63 -20.40
C VAL A 74 23.35 4.21 -20.98
N ALA A 75 22.68 3.92 -22.09
CA ALA A 75 22.80 2.65 -22.81
C ALA A 75 24.23 2.39 -23.34
N THR A 76 24.86 3.42 -23.88
CA THR A 76 26.17 3.39 -24.55
C THR A 76 27.30 3.93 -23.67
N PHE A 77 27.12 3.94 -22.34
CA PHE A 77 28.12 4.50 -21.42
C PHE A 77 29.50 3.89 -21.68
N PRO A 78 30.52 4.72 -21.98
CA PRO A 78 31.85 4.23 -22.28
C PRO A 78 32.53 3.74 -21.01
N PHE A 79 33.29 2.65 -21.11
CA PHE A 79 33.99 2.01 -19.97
C PHE A 79 35.40 2.56 -19.71
N ASP A 80 35.93 3.35 -20.64
CA ASP A 80 37.28 3.90 -20.67
C ASP A 80 37.33 5.42 -20.38
N ALA A 81 36.24 5.99 -19.87
CA ALA A 81 36.19 7.39 -19.44
C ALA A 81 36.77 7.57 -18.02
N GLN A 82 37.20 8.79 -17.71
CA GLN A 82 37.78 9.18 -16.43
C GLN A 82 36.70 9.54 -15.40
N ALA A 83 35.59 10.13 -15.86
CA ALA A 83 34.44 10.49 -15.04
C ALA A 83 33.16 10.58 -15.88
N TRP A 84 32.01 10.36 -15.23
CA TRP A 84 30.67 10.50 -15.81
C TRP A 84 29.86 11.44 -14.93
N LEU A 85 29.28 12.45 -15.55
CA LEU A 85 28.33 13.37 -14.95
C LEU A 85 26.94 13.05 -15.50
N LEU A 86 26.12 12.43 -14.66
CA LEU A 86 24.71 12.22 -14.95
C LEU A 86 23.92 13.45 -14.49
N PRO A 87 23.03 14.00 -15.34
CA PRO A 87 22.19 15.11 -14.94
C PRO A 87 21.17 14.69 -13.87
N ALA A 88 20.57 15.66 -13.20
CA ALA A 88 19.35 15.42 -12.43
C ALA A 88 18.23 14.93 -13.37
N LEU A 89 17.40 14.02 -12.87
CA LEU A 89 16.18 13.60 -13.53
C LEU A 89 15.03 14.56 -13.20
N ALA A 90 14.29 14.96 -14.23
CA ALA A 90 12.97 15.56 -14.01
C ALA A 90 12.03 14.51 -13.38
N PRO A 91 11.01 14.91 -12.62
CA PRO A 91 10.13 13.95 -11.94
C PRO A 91 9.53 12.87 -12.87
N GLU A 92 9.11 13.26 -14.07
CA GLU A 92 8.55 12.36 -15.10
C GLU A 92 9.57 11.42 -15.74
N GLU A 93 10.87 11.69 -15.60
CA GLU A 93 11.94 10.78 -16.02
C GLU A 93 12.34 9.82 -14.90
N ASP A 94 11.94 10.13 -13.66
CA ASP A 94 12.40 9.50 -12.42
C ASP A 94 11.53 8.31 -11.97
N LEU A 95 11.16 7.44 -12.93
CA LEU A 95 10.11 6.40 -12.81
C LEU A 95 10.31 5.31 -11.75
N ARG A 96 11.41 5.34 -11.00
CA ARG A 96 11.83 4.28 -10.07
C ARG A 96 11.94 4.74 -8.63
N GLY A 97 11.56 5.98 -8.32
CA GLY A 97 11.70 6.53 -6.98
C GLY A 97 10.54 7.40 -6.57
N LEU A 98 10.40 7.54 -5.26
CA LEU A 98 9.28 8.23 -4.64
C LEU A 98 9.21 9.70 -5.04
N ALA A 99 10.37 10.33 -5.27
CA ALA A 99 10.43 11.73 -5.70
C ALA A 99 9.83 11.94 -7.09
N GLY A 100 10.05 11.01 -8.03
CA GLY A 100 9.43 11.02 -9.35
C GLY A 100 7.92 10.91 -9.28
N LEU A 101 7.41 9.89 -8.58
CA LEU A 101 5.96 9.71 -8.39
C LEU A 101 5.32 10.92 -7.68
N ARG A 102 5.96 11.44 -6.64
CA ARG A 102 5.53 12.68 -5.96
C ARG A 102 5.40 13.84 -6.94
N GLY A 103 6.46 14.11 -7.71
CA GLY A 103 6.47 15.26 -8.61
C GLY A 103 5.48 15.11 -9.77
N VAL A 104 5.27 13.90 -10.29
CA VAL A 104 4.21 13.62 -11.27
C VAL A 104 2.83 13.92 -10.67
N MET A 105 2.54 13.41 -9.48
CA MET A 105 1.26 13.63 -8.81
C MET A 105 1.04 15.11 -8.48
N GLU A 106 2.04 15.81 -7.95
CA GLU A 106 1.95 17.26 -7.72
C GLU A 106 1.71 18.03 -9.03
N ARG A 107 2.33 17.63 -10.14
CA ARG A 107 2.11 18.25 -11.45
C ARG A 107 0.70 18.03 -11.97
N LEU A 108 0.10 16.86 -11.73
CA LEU A 108 -1.28 16.56 -12.12
C LEU A 108 -2.29 17.45 -11.37
N PHE A 109 -2.06 17.70 -10.08
CA PHE A 109 -2.93 18.52 -9.22
C PHE A 109 -2.61 20.03 -9.30
N ALA A 110 -1.55 20.43 -9.99
CA ALA A 110 -1.18 21.84 -10.16
C ALA A 110 -2.28 22.65 -10.90
N PRO A 111 -2.33 23.99 -10.77
CA PRO A 111 -3.36 24.82 -11.41
C PRO A 111 -3.48 24.66 -12.93
N ASP A 112 -2.38 24.35 -13.61
CA ASP A 112 -2.27 24.04 -15.04
C ASP A 112 -2.08 22.53 -15.30
N GLY A 113 -2.48 21.70 -14.33
CA GLY A 113 -2.47 20.24 -14.38
C GLY A 113 -3.70 19.64 -15.06
N CYS A 114 -3.92 18.36 -14.79
CA CYS A 114 -5.02 17.60 -15.37
C CYS A 114 -6.36 18.13 -14.82
N PRO A 115 -7.35 18.44 -15.68
CA PRO A 115 -8.64 18.94 -15.23
C PRO A 115 -9.35 18.01 -14.25
N TRP A 116 -9.28 16.69 -14.49
CA TRP A 116 -9.94 15.71 -13.61
C TRP A 116 -9.30 15.66 -12.23
N ASP A 117 -7.95 15.57 -12.16
CA ASP A 117 -7.23 15.50 -10.89
C ASP A 117 -7.48 16.74 -10.03
N ARG A 118 -7.50 17.93 -10.66
CA ARG A 118 -7.76 19.20 -9.99
C ARG A 118 -9.17 19.33 -9.39
N GLU A 119 -10.14 18.58 -9.90
CA GLU A 119 -11.52 18.57 -9.39
C GLU A 119 -11.69 17.63 -8.19
N GLN A 120 -10.68 16.81 -7.86
CA GLN A 120 -10.81 15.82 -6.81
C GLN A 120 -10.69 16.42 -5.40
N THR A 121 -11.35 15.77 -4.45
CA THR A 121 -11.23 16.01 -3.01
C THR A 121 -10.94 14.69 -2.28
N HIS A 122 -10.59 14.75 -1.00
CA HIS A 122 -10.41 13.55 -0.17
C HIS A 122 -11.67 12.65 -0.21
N GLU A 123 -12.86 13.25 -0.22
CA GLU A 123 -14.14 12.56 -0.26
C GLU A 123 -14.45 11.93 -1.63
N SER A 124 -14.14 12.63 -2.73
CA SER A 124 -14.39 12.10 -4.09
C SER A 124 -13.46 10.91 -4.39
N LEU A 125 -12.21 10.97 -3.91
CA LEU A 125 -11.22 9.89 -4.09
C LEU A 125 -11.51 8.63 -3.28
N ARG A 126 -12.39 8.71 -2.26
CA ARG A 126 -12.68 7.59 -1.35
C ARG A 126 -13.19 6.35 -2.08
N ARG A 127 -14.06 6.51 -3.09
CA ARG A 127 -14.62 5.37 -3.83
C ARG A 127 -13.54 4.62 -4.61
N TYR A 128 -12.66 5.38 -5.25
CA TYR A 128 -11.58 4.84 -6.07
C TYR A 128 -10.55 4.13 -5.21
N LEU A 129 -10.16 4.71 -4.06
CA LEU A 129 -9.30 4.02 -3.09
C LEU A 129 -9.88 2.67 -2.65
N LEU A 130 -11.21 2.60 -2.47
CA LEU A 130 -11.87 1.35 -2.10
C LEU A 130 -11.85 0.34 -3.25
N GLU A 131 -12.07 0.80 -4.49
CA GLU A 131 -11.95 -0.01 -5.71
C GLU A 131 -10.53 -0.59 -5.84
N GLU A 132 -9.47 0.23 -5.83
CA GLU A 132 -8.07 -0.23 -5.92
C GLU A 132 -7.71 -1.19 -4.77
N THR A 133 -8.27 -0.98 -3.58
CA THR A 133 -8.03 -1.89 -2.44
C THR A 133 -8.66 -3.25 -2.69
N TYR A 134 -9.83 -3.33 -3.31
CA TYR A 134 -10.47 -4.59 -3.66
C TYR A 134 -9.79 -5.28 -4.84
N GLU A 135 -9.31 -4.52 -5.83
CA GLU A 135 -8.53 -5.08 -6.94
C GLU A 135 -7.20 -5.64 -6.43
N LEU A 136 -6.53 -4.95 -5.50
CA LEU A 136 -5.36 -5.47 -4.80
C LEU A 136 -5.66 -6.79 -4.06
N ILE A 137 -6.79 -6.88 -3.37
CA ILE A 137 -7.22 -8.11 -2.69
C ILE A 137 -7.47 -9.23 -3.70
N ASP A 138 -8.18 -8.96 -4.80
CA ASP A 138 -8.44 -9.95 -5.86
C ASP A 138 -7.14 -10.46 -6.49
N ALA A 139 -6.15 -9.59 -6.71
CA ALA A 139 -4.83 -9.97 -7.20
C ALA A 139 -4.08 -10.90 -6.22
N ILE A 140 -4.19 -10.65 -4.90
CA ILE A 140 -3.64 -11.54 -3.86
C ILE A 140 -4.35 -12.91 -3.90
N ASP A 141 -5.67 -12.91 -3.93
CA ASP A 141 -6.49 -14.13 -3.88
C ASP A 141 -6.27 -15.03 -5.11
N ARG A 142 -6.03 -14.41 -6.28
CA ARG A 142 -5.70 -15.11 -7.52
C ARG A 142 -4.25 -15.58 -7.61
N GLY A 143 -3.38 -15.11 -6.72
CA GLY A 143 -1.94 -15.33 -6.81
C GLY A 143 -1.33 -14.77 -8.09
N ASP A 144 -1.85 -13.63 -8.57
CA ASP A 144 -1.39 -12.95 -9.79
C ASP A 144 -0.28 -11.95 -9.46
N PRO A 145 1.01 -12.26 -9.75
CA PRO A 145 2.11 -11.37 -9.38
C PRO A 145 2.16 -10.09 -10.22
N ASP A 146 1.66 -10.11 -11.46
CA ASP A 146 1.66 -8.93 -12.32
C ASP A 146 0.52 -7.99 -11.91
N GLY A 147 -0.68 -8.54 -11.66
CA GLY A 147 -1.79 -7.80 -11.05
C GLY A 147 -1.40 -7.22 -9.70
N LEU A 148 -0.79 -8.03 -8.81
CA LEU A 148 -0.34 -7.55 -7.49
C LEU A 148 0.57 -6.32 -7.59
N ARG A 149 1.48 -6.29 -8.57
CA ARG A 149 2.38 -5.15 -8.80
C ARG A 149 1.63 -3.92 -9.30
N GLU A 150 0.66 -4.10 -10.21
CA GLU A 150 -0.20 -3.04 -10.75
C GLU A 150 -1.00 -2.39 -9.63
N GLU A 151 -1.77 -3.19 -8.88
CA GLU A 151 -2.66 -2.70 -7.84
C GLU A 151 -1.93 -2.08 -6.64
N ILE A 152 -0.74 -2.59 -6.28
CA ILE A 152 0.14 -1.91 -5.30
C ILE A 152 0.53 -0.52 -5.80
N GLY A 153 0.78 -0.39 -7.10
CA GLY A 153 1.06 0.88 -7.76
C GLY A 153 -0.11 1.85 -7.67
N ASP A 154 -1.33 1.38 -7.90
CA ASP A 154 -2.53 2.22 -7.91
C ASP A 154 -2.96 2.64 -6.50
N VAL A 155 -2.89 1.74 -5.51
CA VAL A 155 -3.04 2.10 -4.10
C VAL A 155 -1.97 3.11 -3.68
N LEU A 156 -0.72 2.95 -4.13
CA LEU A 156 0.35 3.90 -3.85
C LEU A 156 0.06 5.27 -4.51
N ALA A 157 -0.37 5.29 -5.77
CA ALA A 157 -0.76 6.50 -6.48
C ALA A 157 -1.85 7.26 -5.70
N HIS A 158 -2.86 6.54 -5.19
CA HIS A 158 -3.88 7.10 -4.31
C HIS A 158 -3.30 7.77 -3.06
N MET A 159 -2.31 7.17 -2.39
CA MET A 159 -1.66 7.80 -1.24
C MET A 159 -0.98 9.12 -1.64
N PHE A 160 -0.31 9.17 -2.80
CA PHE A 160 0.29 10.40 -3.30
C PHE A 160 -0.75 11.46 -3.66
N MET A 161 -1.87 11.10 -4.30
CA MET A 161 -2.98 12.02 -4.58
C MET A 161 -3.52 12.67 -3.30
N GLN A 162 -3.74 11.86 -2.25
CA GLN A 162 -4.20 12.37 -0.95
C GLN A 162 -3.19 13.35 -0.34
N THR A 163 -1.89 13.05 -0.41
CA THR A 163 -0.85 13.96 0.09
C THR A 163 -0.68 15.22 -0.76
N ALA A 164 -0.91 15.15 -2.07
CA ALA A 164 -0.89 16.32 -2.96
C ALA A 164 -2.02 17.30 -2.62
N LEU A 165 -3.24 16.78 -2.40
CA LEU A 165 -4.38 17.58 -1.93
C LEU A 165 -4.12 18.23 -0.57
N ALA A 166 -3.60 17.47 0.39
CA ALA A 166 -3.29 17.98 1.73
C ALA A 166 -2.23 19.09 1.69
N ARG A 167 -1.19 18.89 0.86
CA ARG A 167 -0.13 19.88 0.65
C ARG A 167 -0.68 21.16 0.03
N GLN A 168 -1.56 21.05 -0.97
CA GLN A 168 -2.22 22.21 -1.58
C GLN A 168 -3.11 22.96 -0.58
N ALA A 169 -3.78 22.24 0.32
CA ALA A 169 -4.56 22.82 1.41
C ALA A 169 -3.71 23.37 2.57
N GLY A 170 -2.39 23.13 2.57
CA GLY A 170 -1.47 23.54 3.63
C GLY A 170 -1.71 22.80 4.96
N THR A 171 -2.28 21.60 4.93
CA THR A 171 -2.64 20.84 6.14
C THR A 171 -1.52 19.89 6.61
N PHE A 172 -0.99 19.06 5.70
CA PHE A 172 0.15 18.18 5.95
C PHE A 172 0.84 17.81 4.63
N THR A 173 2.05 17.26 4.74
CA THR A 173 2.90 16.81 3.64
C THR A 173 3.11 15.30 3.67
N LEU A 174 3.69 14.74 2.60
CA LEU A 174 4.11 13.35 2.59
C LEU A 174 5.14 13.06 3.68
N GLU A 175 6.05 14.00 3.93
CA GLU A 175 7.08 13.91 4.96
C GLU A 175 6.44 13.79 6.36
N ASP A 176 5.39 14.54 6.65
CA ASP A 176 4.65 14.44 7.92
C ASP A 176 4.01 13.05 8.09
N VAL A 177 3.45 12.49 7.00
CA VAL A 177 2.88 11.13 6.98
C VAL A 177 3.97 10.08 7.24
N LEU A 178 5.12 10.21 6.57
CA LEU A 178 6.25 9.30 6.72
C LEU A 178 6.86 9.38 8.12
N GLU A 179 7.02 10.58 8.68
CA GLU A 179 7.50 10.78 10.05
C GLU A 179 6.55 10.09 11.04
N TYR A 180 5.25 10.37 10.92
CA TYR A 180 4.24 9.76 11.78
C TYR A 180 4.26 8.22 11.71
N ALA A 181 4.26 7.67 10.49
CA ALA A 181 4.27 6.23 10.27
C ALA A 181 5.57 5.59 10.79
N THR A 182 6.73 6.14 10.41
CA THR A 182 8.04 5.61 10.79
C THR A 182 8.24 5.63 12.30
N ALA A 183 8.00 6.78 12.94
CA ALA A 183 8.14 6.91 14.38
C ALA A 183 7.21 5.94 15.13
N LYS A 184 5.98 5.74 14.62
CA LYS A 184 5.04 4.76 15.17
C LYS A 184 5.55 3.32 15.04
N PHE A 185 6.04 2.91 13.88
CA PHE A 185 6.53 1.54 13.67
C PHE A 185 7.81 1.28 14.45
N VAL A 186 8.76 2.21 14.50
CA VAL A 186 9.98 2.10 15.33
C VAL A 186 9.62 1.93 16.80
N ARG A 187 8.73 2.78 17.33
CA ARG A 187 8.29 2.72 18.73
C ARG A 187 7.57 1.42 19.09
N ARG A 188 6.77 0.87 18.17
CA ARG A 188 5.99 -0.37 18.40
C ARG A 188 6.83 -1.65 18.22
N HIS A 189 8.05 -1.54 17.71
CA HIS A 189 8.95 -2.68 17.51
C HIS A 189 10.29 -2.48 18.24
N PRO A 190 10.28 -2.30 19.57
CA PRO A 190 11.52 -2.16 20.35
C PRO A 190 12.39 -3.43 20.29
N HIS A 191 11.82 -4.56 19.89
CA HIS A 191 12.56 -5.81 19.66
C HIS A 191 13.31 -5.88 18.32
N VAL A 192 12.97 -4.99 17.39
CA VAL A 192 13.69 -4.86 16.09
C VAL A 192 14.65 -3.68 16.15
N PHE A 193 14.22 -2.55 16.70
CA PHE A 193 14.95 -1.27 16.66
C PHE A 193 15.56 -0.85 18.00
N GLY A 194 15.35 -1.62 19.05
CA GLY A 194 15.87 -1.39 20.40
C GLY A 194 16.62 -2.60 20.93
N ALA A 195 16.72 -2.68 22.26
CA ALA A 195 17.46 -3.73 22.96
C ALA A 195 16.56 -4.85 23.53
N GLU A 196 15.24 -4.78 23.30
CA GLU A 196 14.31 -5.78 23.84
C GLU A 196 14.35 -7.08 23.02
N GLU A 197 14.06 -8.22 23.65
CA GLU A 197 13.88 -9.48 22.94
C GLU A 197 12.41 -9.67 22.54
N ALA A 198 12.17 -10.27 21.36
CA ALA A 198 10.82 -10.47 20.84
C ALA A 198 9.96 -11.39 21.73
N GLY A 199 10.56 -12.41 22.35
CA GLY A 199 9.82 -13.40 23.15
C GLY A 199 8.88 -14.28 22.30
N SER A 200 7.75 -14.70 22.87
CA SER A 200 6.69 -15.46 22.17
C SER A 200 5.70 -14.55 21.43
N MET A 201 4.92 -15.10 20.50
CA MET A 201 3.86 -14.36 19.80
C MET A 201 2.85 -13.73 20.77
N GLU A 202 2.46 -14.45 21.81
CA GLU A 202 1.56 -13.94 22.85
C GLU A 202 2.17 -12.73 23.59
N ALA A 203 3.46 -12.81 23.96
CA ALA A 203 4.17 -11.71 24.59
C ALA A 203 4.32 -10.49 23.64
N LEU A 204 4.43 -10.71 22.33
CA LEU A 204 4.44 -9.63 21.33
C LEU A 204 3.08 -8.93 21.25
N LEU A 205 1.98 -9.68 21.21
CA LEU A 205 0.62 -9.13 21.16
C LEU A 205 0.27 -8.34 22.42
N ASP A 206 0.60 -8.85 23.60
CA ASP A 206 0.37 -8.15 24.87
C ASP A 206 1.15 -6.83 24.96
N ARG A 207 2.40 -6.85 24.49
CA ARG A 207 3.26 -5.66 24.43
C ARG A 207 2.71 -4.63 23.45
N TRP A 208 2.24 -5.08 22.29
CA TRP A 208 1.63 -4.21 21.30
C TRP A 208 0.42 -3.46 21.85
N GLU A 209 -0.47 -4.15 22.57
CA GLU A 209 -1.62 -3.53 23.22
C GLU A 209 -1.22 -2.60 24.37
N THR A 210 -0.16 -2.92 25.10
CA THR A 210 0.40 -2.04 26.14
C THR A 210 0.92 -0.73 25.56
N ILE A 211 1.70 -0.79 24.46
CA ILE A 211 2.22 0.40 23.77
C ILE A 211 1.07 1.25 23.22
N LYS A 212 0.04 0.63 22.62
CA LYS A 212 -1.17 1.34 22.17
C LYS A 212 -1.90 2.07 23.30
N ARG A 213 -2.02 1.46 24.48
CA ARG A 213 -2.65 2.11 25.65
C ARG A 213 -1.85 3.35 26.07
N ALA A 214 -0.54 3.23 26.21
CA ALA A 214 0.33 4.35 26.57
C ALA A 214 0.26 5.51 25.54
N GLU A 215 0.19 5.20 24.24
CA GLU A 215 0.04 6.21 23.19
C GLU A 215 -1.27 7.00 23.29
N ARG A 216 -2.39 6.35 23.66
CA ARG A 216 -3.68 7.04 23.86
C ARG A 216 -3.60 7.98 25.06
N SER A 217 -3.10 7.48 26.19
CA SER A 217 -2.92 8.29 27.40
C SER A 217 -2.04 9.52 27.14
N ALA A 218 -0.96 9.38 26.36
CA ALA A 218 -0.06 10.48 26.01
C ALA A 218 -0.70 11.56 25.11
N LYS A 219 -1.75 11.23 24.35
CA LYS A 219 -2.50 12.18 23.53
C LYS A 219 -3.53 13.01 24.30
N GLY A 220 -3.58 12.86 25.63
CA GLY A 220 -4.60 13.52 26.45
C GLY A 220 -5.99 12.91 26.28
N GLU A 221 -6.10 11.73 25.66
CA GLU A 221 -7.25 10.85 25.82
C GLU A 221 -7.15 10.30 27.25
N SER A 222 -7.63 11.10 28.22
CA SER A 222 -7.67 10.72 29.63
C SER A 222 -8.77 9.69 29.87
N ASP A 223 -8.64 8.93 30.95
CA ASP A 223 -9.74 8.13 31.51
C ASP A 223 -10.90 9.02 32.06
N GLU A 224 -10.81 10.36 31.95
CA GLU A 224 -11.73 11.35 32.54
C GLU A 224 -12.50 12.23 31.53
N ALA A 225 -12.04 12.38 30.28
CA ALA A 225 -12.97 12.64 29.18
C ALA A 225 -13.84 11.37 29.05
N PRO A 226 -15.14 11.42 28.68
CA PRO A 226 -15.82 10.17 28.35
C PRO A 226 -14.93 9.51 27.30
N PRO A 227 -14.33 8.34 27.58
CA PRO A 227 -13.41 7.73 26.65
C PRO A 227 -14.17 7.64 25.35
N ALA A 228 -13.53 7.99 24.23
CA ALA A 228 -14.04 7.57 22.93
C ALA A 228 -14.44 6.10 23.15
N GLY A 229 -15.73 5.80 23.04
CA GLY A 229 -16.31 4.55 23.51
C GLY A 229 -15.48 3.40 22.96
N ALA A 230 -15.47 2.23 23.61
CA ALA A 230 -14.67 1.09 23.13
C ALA A 230 -14.81 0.83 21.60
N LEU A 231 -15.95 1.26 21.04
CA LEU A 231 -16.34 1.16 19.65
C LEU A 231 -15.92 2.34 18.75
N ASP A 232 -15.52 3.50 19.28
CA ASP A 232 -15.28 4.74 18.54
C ASP A 232 -14.01 4.72 17.67
N SER A 233 -13.10 3.79 17.94
CA SER A 233 -11.92 3.53 17.09
C SER A 233 -12.14 2.39 16.10
N ILE A 234 -13.39 1.98 15.87
CA ILE A 234 -13.78 1.11 14.75
C ILE A 234 -14.13 2.01 13.57
N PRO A 235 -13.42 1.91 12.43
CA PRO A 235 -13.71 2.75 11.27
C PRO A 235 -15.17 2.60 10.81
N LEU A 236 -15.89 3.72 10.69
CA LEU A 236 -17.27 3.71 10.17
C LEU A 236 -17.33 3.24 8.71
N ALA A 237 -16.26 3.44 7.96
CA ALA A 237 -16.13 3.07 6.56
C ALA A 237 -15.75 1.60 6.33
N ALA A 238 -15.48 0.82 7.39
CA ALA A 238 -15.19 -0.60 7.24
C ALA A 238 -16.42 -1.34 6.67
N PRO A 239 -16.21 -2.38 5.85
CA PRO A 239 -17.25 -3.30 5.42
C PRO A 239 -18.13 -3.79 6.58
N ALA A 240 -19.41 -4.02 6.31
CA ALA A 240 -20.41 -4.17 7.36
C ALA A 240 -20.13 -5.36 8.29
N LEU A 241 -19.63 -6.49 7.76
CA LEU A 241 -19.34 -7.67 8.59
C LEU A 241 -18.05 -7.46 9.38
N GLN A 242 -17.01 -6.92 8.75
CA GLN A 242 -15.77 -6.57 9.45
C GLN A 242 -16.00 -5.56 10.58
N ARG A 243 -16.83 -4.55 10.33
CA ARG A 243 -17.24 -3.56 11.33
C ARG A 243 -18.04 -4.21 12.46
N ALA A 244 -19.03 -5.06 12.15
CA ALA A 244 -19.79 -5.80 13.14
C ALA A 244 -18.89 -6.71 13.99
N GLN A 245 -17.94 -7.41 13.37
CA GLN A 245 -17.03 -8.31 14.05
C GLN A 245 -16.09 -7.55 15.01
N SER A 246 -15.62 -6.38 14.58
CA SER A 246 -14.86 -5.45 15.40
C SER A 246 -15.69 -4.91 16.58
N LEU A 247 -16.96 -4.55 16.33
CA LEU A 247 -17.89 -4.07 17.36
C LEU A 247 -18.10 -5.13 18.44
N ILE A 248 -18.39 -6.37 18.05
CA ILE A 248 -18.57 -7.50 18.96
C ILE A 248 -17.30 -7.75 19.76
N GLY A 249 -16.14 -7.76 19.09
CA GLY A 249 -14.87 -8.00 19.74
C GLY A 249 -14.53 -6.97 20.81
N ARG A 250 -14.81 -5.70 20.54
CA ARG A 250 -14.52 -4.61 21.48
C ARG A 250 -15.57 -4.45 22.56
N ALA A 251 -16.84 -4.74 22.27
CA ALA A 251 -17.89 -4.79 23.30
C ALA A 251 -17.62 -5.88 24.35
N GLY A 252 -16.92 -6.96 23.98
CA GLY A 252 -16.46 -7.99 24.92
C GLY A 252 -15.26 -7.58 25.80
N THR A 253 -14.63 -6.43 25.52
CA THR A 253 -13.48 -5.92 26.29
C THR A 253 -13.93 -4.81 27.26
N GLY A 254 -13.34 -4.76 28.46
CA GLY A 254 -13.60 -3.66 29.42
C GLY A 254 -14.73 -3.88 30.44
N GLY A 255 -15.16 -5.13 30.67
CA GLY A 255 -16.07 -5.47 31.78
C GLY A 255 -17.55 -5.13 31.56
N LEU A 256 -17.90 -4.56 30.40
CA LEU A 256 -19.28 -4.25 29.98
C LEU A 256 -19.83 -5.28 28.98
N ALA A 257 -19.33 -6.52 29.03
CA ALA A 257 -19.78 -7.58 28.12
C ALA A 257 -21.30 -7.78 28.29
N PRO A 258 -22.11 -7.55 27.24
CA PRO A 258 -23.55 -7.78 27.32
C PRO A 258 -23.82 -9.26 27.63
N ALA A 259 -24.90 -9.53 28.37
CA ALA A 259 -25.28 -10.89 28.76
C ALA A 259 -25.33 -11.82 27.53
N THR A 260 -24.63 -12.96 27.61
CA THR A 260 -24.45 -13.87 26.48
C THR A 260 -25.70 -14.72 26.25
N VAL A 261 -26.62 -14.25 25.39
CA VAL A 261 -27.50 -15.15 24.61
C VAL A 261 -26.60 -15.93 23.66
N GLY A 262 -26.69 -17.25 23.46
CA GLY A 262 -25.79 -17.95 22.52
C GLY A 262 -25.95 -17.44 21.07
N ALA A 263 -24.91 -17.46 20.22
CA ALA A 263 -25.04 -16.99 18.83
C ALA A 263 -26.17 -17.72 18.05
N ALA A 264 -26.32 -19.03 18.29
CA ALA A 264 -27.41 -19.83 17.72
C ALA A 264 -28.81 -19.43 18.23
N GLU A 265 -28.92 -19.05 19.50
CA GLU A 265 -30.17 -18.59 20.10
C GLU A 265 -30.55 -17.20 19.58
N ALA A 266 -29.56 -16.30 19.45
CA ALA A 266 -29.76 -14.99 18.82
C ALA A 266 -30.18 -15.10 17.35
N ALA A 267 -29.57 -16.01 16.59
CA ALA A 267 -29.96 -16.28 15.21
C ALA A 267 -31.41 -16.82 15.11
N ARG A 268 -31.79 -17.73 16.02
CA ARG A 268 -33.15 -18.26 16.09
C ARG A 268 -34.17 -17.17 16.41
N ALA A 269 -33.91 -16.34 17.42
CA ALA A 269 -34.78 -15.23 17.77
C ALA A 269 -34.94 -14.24 16.60
N ALA A 270 -33.85 -13.93 15.89
CA ALA A 270 -33.86 -13.06 14.72
C ALA A 270 -34.68 -13.65 13.56
N LEU A 271 -34.63 -14.98 13.35
CA LEU A 271 -35.48 -15.67 12.38
C LEU A 271 -36.96 -15.58 12.76
N GLU A 272 -37.29 -15.83 14.03
CA GLU A 272 -38.66 -15.77 14.55
C GLU A 272 -39.24 -14.34 14.46
N SER A 273 -38.41 -13.32 14.67
CA SER A 273 -38.80 -11.91 14.51
C SER A 273 -38.67 -11.38 13.08
N SER A 274 -38.18 -12.18 12.14
CA SER A 274 -37.85 -11.77 10.76
C SER A 274 -36.92 -10.54 10.68
N ASP A 275 -36.03 -10.38 11.66
CA ASP A 275 -35.03 -9.31 11.68
C ASP A 275 -33.74 -9.78 11.01
N VAL A 276 -33.60 -9.48 9.71
CA VAL A 276 -32.44 -9.87 8.91
C VAL A 276 -31.16 -9.21 9.41
N GLY A 277 -31.22 -7.99 9.94
CA GLY A 277 -30.04 -7.30 10.48
C GLY A 277 -29.52 -8.00 11.72
N ALA A 278 -30.41 -8.38 12.64
CA ALA A 278 -30.05 -9.16 13.82
C ALA A 278 -29.54 -10.57 13.45
N LEU A 279 -30.08 -11.19 12.40
CA LEU A 279 -29.62 -12.48 11.89
C LEU A 279 -28.18 -12.40 11.37
N LEU A 280 -27.88 -11.40 10.53
CA LEU A 280 -26.52 -11.18 10.03
C LEU A 280 -25.53 -10.89 11.16
N PHE A 281 -25.93 -10.09 12.15
CA PHE A 281 -25.10 -9.81 13.32
C PHE A 281 -24.84 -11.07 14.17
N ALA A 282 -25.84 -11.94 14.33
CA ALA A 282 -25.69 -13.24 15.00
C ALA A 282 -24.76 -14.19 14.23
N ALA A 283 -24.79 -14.17 12.90
CA ALA A 283 -23.86 -14.93 12.05
C ALA A 283 -22.41 -14.45 12.20
N VAL A 284 -22.19 -13.12 12.20
CA VAL A 284 -20.85 -12.54 12.45
C VAL A 284 -20.33 -12.93 13.83
N ARG A 285 -21.21 -12.95 14.83
CA ARG A 285 -20.86 -13.41 16.17
C ARG A 285 -20.46 -14.88 16.19
N LEU A 286 -21.21 -15.75 15.51
CA LEU A 286 -20.86 -17.16 15.38
C LEU A 286 -19.49 -17.34 14.71
N ALA A 287 -19.21 -16.58 13.64
CA ALA A 287 -17.90 -16.59 12.98
C ALA A 287 -16.78 -16.23 13.97
N ARG A 288 -16.97 -15.19 14.79
CA ARG A 288 -16.01 -14.80 15.83
C ARG A 288 -15.84 -15.87 16.91
N GLU A 289 -16.91 -16.50 17.38
CA GLU A 289 -16.84 -17.62 18.36
C GLU A 289 -16.03 -18.82 17.81
N ARG A 290 -15.83 -18.90 16.49
CA ARG A 290 -15.05 -19.92 15.79
C ARG A 290 -13.72 -19.42 15.24
N ASP A 291 -13.32 -18.18 15.56
CA ASP A 291 -12.11 -17.54 15.04
C ASP A 291 -12.05 -17.45 13.49
N ILE A 292 -13.21 -17.23 12.87
CA ILE A 292 -13.37 -17.07 11.42
C ILE A 292 -13.58 -15.58 11.10
N ASP A 293 -12.86 -15.02 10.13
CA ASP A 293 -13.15 -13.68 9.60
C ASP A 293 -14.47 -13.71 8.81
N ALA A 294 -15.45 -12.92 9.26
CA ALA A 294 -16.80 -12.98 8.73
C ALA A 294 -16.92 -12.37 7.32
N GLU A 295 -16.13 -11.34 7.03
CA GLU A 295 -16.11 -10.69 5.72
C GLU A 295 -15.51 -11.63 4.68
N GLU A 296 -14.40 -12.26 5.03
CA GLU A 296 -13.71 -13.22 4.18
C GLU A 296 -14.54 -14.48 3.94
N ALA A 297 -15.20 -15.00 4.98
CA ALA A 297 -16.08 -16.16 4.86
C ALA A 297 -17.24 -15.91 3.88
N LEU A 298 -17.86 -14.73 3.92
CA LEU A 298 -18.92 -14.38 2.99
C LEU A 298 -18.37 -14.16 1.57
N ARG A 299 -17.20 -13.53 1.43
CA ARG A 299 -16.54 -13.33 0.13
C ARG A 299 -16.25 -14.67 -0.54
N ALA A 300 -15.65 -15.62 0.18
CA ALA A 300 -15.38 -16.96 -0.33
C ALA A 300 -16.67 -17.70 -0.73
N ALA A 301 -17.76 -17.52 0.02
CA ALA A 301 -19.06 -18.12 -0.31
C ALA A 301 -19.69 -17.50 -1.57
N ALA A 302 -19.58 -16.18 -1.72
CA ALA A 302 -20.03 -15.45 -2.91
C ALA A 302 -19.24 -15.88 -4.15
N GLU A 303 -17.92 -16.09 -4.03
CA GLU A 303 -17.10 -16.55 -5.16
C GLU A 303 -17.44 -17.99 -5.58
N ARG A 304 -17.75 -18.88 -4.63
CA ARG A 304 -18.27 -20.23 -4.97
C ARG A 304 -19.58 -20.16 -5.74
N PHE A 305 -20.50 -19.29 -5.31
CA PHE A 305 -21.75 -19.06 -6.03
C PHE A 305 -21.48 -18.52 -7.45
N ALA A 306 -20.63 -17.50 -7.57
CA ALA A 306 -20.29 -16.89 -8.85
C ALA A 306 -19.65 -17.91 -9.80
N SER A 307 -18.72 -18.73 -9.30
CA SER A 307 -18.10 -19.80 -10.07
C SER A 307 -19.12 -20.84 -10.55
N ALA A 308 -19.97 -21.33 -9.66
CA ALA A 308 -21.02 -22.30 -10.01
C ALA A 308 -22.01 -21.74 -11.04
N PHE A 309 -22.38 -20.46 -10.88
CA PHE A 309 -23.26 -19.77 -11.82
C PHE A 309 -22.60 -19.60 -13.19
N ARG A 310 -21.30 -19.24 -13.26
CA ARG A 310 -20.55 -19.17 -14.53
C ARG A 310 -20.51 -20.52 -15.25
N THR A 311 -20.33 -21.62 -14.52
CA THR A 311 -20.40 -22.97 -15.11
C THR A 311 -21.77 -23.24 -15.73
N LEU A 312 -22.85 -22.88 -15.03
CA LEU A 312 -24.21 -22.99 -15.54
C LEU A 312 -24.44 -22.14 -16.78
N GLU A 313 -23.93 -20.89 -16.82
CA GLU A 313 -24.03 -20.01 -17.98
C GLU A 313 -23.33 -20.62 -19.21
N ILE A 314 -22.11 -21.14 -19.05
CA ILE A 314 -21.36 -21.79 -20.12
C ILE A 314 -22.13 -23.01 -20.66
N ALA A 315 -22.64 -23.86 -19.78
CA ALA A 315 -23.41 -25.04 -20.15
C ALA A 315 -24.73 -24.68 -20.88
N SER A 316 -25.39 -23.60 -20.45
CA SER A 316 -26.62 -23.12 -21.07
C SER A 316 -26.37 -22.57 -22.48
N ARG A 317 -25.30 -21.78 -22.68
CA ARG A 317 -24.89 -21.27 -23.98
C ARG A 317 -24.51 -22.39 -24.96
N ALA A 318 -23.76 -23.39 -24.49
CA ALA A 318 -23.36 -24.53 -25.32
C ALA A 318 -24.56 -25.36 -25.82
N ALA A 319 -25.65 -25.40 -25.06
CA ALA A 319 -26.85 -26.16 -25.38
C ALA A 319 -27.91 -25.38 -26.19
N GLY A 320 -27.64 -24.13 -26.57
CA GLY A 320 -28.56 -23.28 -27.34
C GLY A 320 -29.92 -23.04 -26.64
N SER A 321 -29.98 -23.22 -25.31
CA SER A 321 -31.20 -23.08 -24.52
C SER A 321 -31.29 -21.67 -23.94
N GLU A 322 -32.47 -21.04 -23.94
CA GLU A 322 -32.67 -19.81 -23.17
C GLU A 322 -32.55 -20.09 -21.65
N PRO A 323 -31.93 -19.18 -20.86
CA PRO A 323 -31.71 -19.39 -19.42
C PRO A 323 -32.99 -19.66 -18.61
N ALA A 324 -34.15 -19.19 -19.09
CA ALA A 324 -35.42 -19.27 -18.38
C ALA A 324 -36.03 -20.68 -18.30
N ALA A 325 -35.53 -21.67 -19.05
CA ALA A 325 -36.20 -22.97 -19.19
C ALA A 325 -35.68 -24.09 -18.26
N ARG A 326 -34.69 -23.84 -17.39
CA ARG A 326 -34.02 -24.90 -16.60
C ARG A 326 -34.21 -24.76 -15.09
N GLU A 327 -35.43 -24.96 -14.63
CA GLU A 327 -35.78 -24.53 -13.27
C GLU A 327 -35.53 -25.50 -12.10
N SER A 328 -35.03 -26.75 -12.24
CA SER A 328 -35.23 -27.68 -11.09
C SER A 328 -34.07 -28.59 -10.60
N ALA A 329 -32.83 -28.44 -11.04
CA ALA A 329 -31.71 -29.15 -10.38
C ALA A 329 -30.39 -28.37 -10.46
N GLU A 330 -30.09 -27.82 -11.63
CA GLU A 330 -28.86 -27.05 -11.85
C GLU A 330 -28.86 -25.74 -11.04
N HIS A 331 -30.01 -25.06 -10.93
CA HIS A 331 -30.16 -23.87 -10.06
C HIS A 331 -29.97 -24.21 -8.58
N ALA A 332 -30.49 -25.36 -8.13
CA ALA A 332 -30.29 -25.82 -6.76
C ALA A 332 -28.80 -26.15 -6.47
N ALA A 333 -28.07 -26.65 -7.47
CA ALA A 333 -26.63 -26.90 -7.37
C ALA A 333 -25.81 -25.60 -7.21
N VAL A 334 -26.21 -24.51 -7.88
CA VAL A 334 -25.58 -23.19 -7.68
C VAL A 334 -25.75 -22.71 -6.24
N TRP A 335 -26.96 -22.86 -5.67
CA TRP A 335 -27.20 -22.52 -4.26
C TRP A 335 -26.48 -23.45 -3.28
N ALA A 336 -26.35 -24.74 -3.61
CA ALA A 336 -25.61 -25.70 -2.79
C ALA A 336 -24.11 -25.37 -2.72
N ALA A 337 -23.53 -24.79 -3.78
CA ALA A 337 -22.11 -24.39 -3.81
C ALA A 337 -21.74 -23.35 -2.72
N VAL A 338 -22.70 -22.55 -2.26
CA VAL A 338 -22.51 -21.57 -1.18
C VAL A 338 -22.06 -22.24 0.12
N ALA A 339 -22.57 -23.43 0.43
CA ALA A 339 -22.29 -24.14 1.68
C ALA A 339 -20.85 -24.66 1.79
N GLY A 340 -20.13 -24.77 0.67
CA GLY A 340 -18.81 -25.42 0.60
C GLY A 340 -18.90 -26.94 0.80
N ASP A 341 -17.81 -27.66 0.53
CA ASP A 341 -17.70 -29.06 0.95
C ASP A 341 -17.56 -29.08 2.48
N ALA A 342 -18.42 -29.84 3.15
CA ALA A 342 -18.31 -30.02 4.60
C ALA A 342 -16.94 -30.66 4.93
N GLN A 343 -16.06 -29.89 5.58
CA GLN A 343 -14.85 -30.43 6.24
C GLN A 343 -15.19 -30.95 7.63
#